data_AF-A0A4R4TYZ6-F1
#
_entry.id   AF-A0A4R4TYZ6-F1
#
_cell.length_a   1.000
_cell.length_b   1.000
_cell.length_c   1.000
_cell.angle_alpha   90.00
_cell.angle_beta   90.00
_cell.angle_gamma   90.00
#
_symmetry.space_group_name_H-M   'P 1'
#
loop_
_entity.id
_entity.type
_entity.pdbx_description
1 polymer ?
#
loop_
_entity_poly.entity_id
_entity_poly.type
_entity_poly.pdbx_seq_one_letter_code
_entity_poly.pdbx_strand_id
1 'polypeptide(L)' 'MGGIPVQDAGSGYARLVARHSGKCLDVPCDSTADGTRLSPYTCGGGQNQQFMRSADELESIN' A
#
# COMPACT_ATOMS: atom_id res chain seq x y z
N MET A 1 10.76 -9.23 -15.02
CA MET A 1 10.43 -7.97 -14.34
C MET A 1 9.40 -8.27 -13.27
N GLY A 2 9.71 -8.10 -11.99
CA GLY A 2 8.81 -8.54 -10.93
C GLY A 2 8.05 -7.37 -10.29
N GLY A 3 6.79 -7.59 -9.92
CA GLY A 3 5.91 -6.60 -9.29
C GLY A 3 6.32 -6.24 -7.86
N ILE A 4 5.82 -5.13 -7.33
CA ILE A 4 6.13 -4.67 -5.96
C ILE A 4 5.91 -5.82 -4.96
N PRO A 5 6.93 -6.24 -4.17
CA PRO A 5 6.72 -7.24 -3.14
C PRO A 5 5.67 -6.76 -2.15
N VAL A 6 4.68 -7.61 -1.94
CA VAL A 6 3.55 -7.37 -1.06
C VAL A 6 3.80 -8.20 0.20
N GLN A 7 3.89 -7.54 1.36
CA GLN A 7 4.00 -8.18 2.66
C GLN A 7 2.62 -8.25 3.31
N ASP A 8 2.26 -9.40 3.86
CA ASP A 8 1.02 -9.53 4.64
C ASP A 8 1.12 -8.67 5.91
N ALA A 9 0.07 -7.90 6.19
CA ALA A 9 -0.07 -7.10 7.40
C ALA A 9 -1.19 -7.60 8.33
N GLY A 10 -1.80 -8.75 8.01
CA GLY A 10 -2.94 -9.31 8.72
C GLY A 10 -4.29 -8.71 8.30
N SER A 11 -5.37 -9.42 8.63
CA SER A 11 -6.76 -8.93 8.46
C SER A 11 -7.14 -8.45 7.05
N GLY A 12 -6.48 -9.00 6.01
CA GLY A 12 -6.71 -8.61 4.61
C GLY A 12 -5.94 -7.37 4.17
N TYR A 13 -5.09 -6.81 5.03
CA TYR A 13 -4.20 -5.70 4.69
C TYR A 13 -2.84 -6.19 4.20
N ALA A 14 -2.24 -5.35 3.36
CA ALA A 14 -0.93 -5.57 2.81
C ALA A 14 -0.02 -4.33 2.95
N ARG A 15 1.27 -4.57 3.12
CA ARG A 15 2.35 -3.58 3.01
C ARG A 15 3.02 -3.69 1.64
N LEU A 16 3.16 -2.57 0.96
CA LEU A 16 3.77 -2.49 -0.37
C LEU A 16 5.24 -2.09 -0.23
N VAL A 17 6.17 -2.98 -0.60
CA VAL A 17 7.61 -2.75 -0.39
C VAL A 17 8.32 -2.41 -1.70
N ALA A 18 8.96 -1.26 -1.75
CA ALA A 18 9.70 -0.81 -2.91
C ALA A 18 10.94 -1.68 -3.12
N ARG A 19 11.03 -2.35 -4.28
CA ARG A 19 12.14 -3.28 -4.60
C ARG A 19 13.53 -2.64 -4.53
N HIS A 20 13.63 -1.36 -4.93
CA HIS A 20 14.91 -0.67 -5.06
C HIS A 20 15.45 -0.16 -3.72
N SER A 21 14.59 0.02 -2.71
CA SER A 21 14.98 0.62 -1.43
C SER A 21 14.64 -0.22 -0.20
N GLY A 22 13.81 -1.26 -0.35
CA GLY A 22 13.30 -2.05 0.77
C GLY A 22 12.32 -1.30 1.68
N LYS A 23 11.92 -0.08 1.31
CA LYS A 23 11.00 0.79 2.08
C LYS A 23 9.54 0.49 1.77
N CYS A 24 8.66 0.72 2.74
CA CYS A 24 7.23 0.54 2.59
C CYS A 24 6.59 1.81 2.04
N LEU A 25 5.54 1.67 1.24
CA LEU A 25 4.65 2.78 0.89
C LEU A 25 3.98 3.29 2.17
N ASP A 26 3.99 4.61 2.36
CA ASP A 26 3.59 5.26 3.60
C ASP A 26 2.73 6.50 3.31
N VAL A 27 1.67 6.68 4.11
CA VAL A 27 0.87 7.90 4.18
C VAL A 27 1.55 8.87 5.17
N PRO A 28 2.15 9.98 4.71
CA PRO A 28 2.91 10.87 5.58
C PRO A 28 2.03 11.45 6.70
N CYS A 29 2.55 11.42 7.93
CA CYS A 29 1.89 11.97 9.12
C CYS A 29 0.48 11.41 9.36
N ASP A 30 0.19 10.18 8.91
CA ASP A 30 -1.14 9.55 9.02
C ASP A 30 -2.27 10.40 8.40
N SER A 31 -1.95 11.22 7.39
CA SER A 31 -2.90 12.14 6.77
C SER A 31 -4.10 11.41 6.14
N THR A 32 -5.30 11.85 6.49
CA THR A 32 -6.56 11.37 5.88
C THR A 32 -7.06 12.30 4.77
N ALA A 33 -6.29 13.33 4.42
CA ALA A 33 -6.68 14.29 3.41
C ALA A 33 -6.62 13.68 2.00
N ASP A 34 -7.65 13.96 1.20
CA ASP A 34 -7.67 13.57 -0.21
C ASP A 34 -6.50 14.19 -0.97
N GLY A 35 -5.95 13.43 -1.91
CA GLY A 35 -4.79 13.86 -2.69
C GLY A 35 -3.46 13.83 -1.92
N THR A 36 -3.43 13.28 -0.70
CA THR A 36 -2.18 13.02 0.03
C THR A 36 -1.24 12.19 -0.84
N ARG A 37 -0.04 12.72 -1.07
CA ARG A 37 1.01 12.01 -1.82
C ARG A 37 1.69 11.01 -0.91
N LEU A 38 1.66 9.74 -1.33
CA LEU A 38 2.35 8.67 -0.63
C LEU A 38 3.86 8.75 -0.86
N SER A 39 4.64 8.32 0.13
CA SER A 39 6.10 8.35 0.07
C SER A 39 6.71 7.06 0.61
N PRO A 40 7.91 6.65 0.16
CA PRO A 40 8.58 5.49 0.71
C PRO A 40 9.20 5.80 2.08
N TYR A 41 8.80 5.07 3.11
CA TYR A 41 9.32 5.21 4.47
C TYR A 41 9.80 3.87 5.05
N THR A 42 10.51 3.94 6.17
CA THR A 42 10.92 2.74 6.90
C THR A 42 9.70 1.89 7.21
N CYS A 43 9.76 0.61 6.84
CA CYS A 43 8.68 -0.33 7.10
C CYS A 43 8.41 -0.46 8.61
N GLY A 44 7.16 -0.25 9.00
CA GLY A 44 6.67 -0.38 10.37
C GLY A 44 5.32 -1.11 10.43
N GLY A 45 4.71 -1.11 11.61
CA GLY A 45 3.38 -1.69 11.86
C GLY A 45 2.24 -0.67 11.84
N GLY A 46 2.51 0.58 11.51
CA GLY A 46 1.52 1.66 11.49
C GLY A 46 0.41 1.40 10.47
N GLN A 47 -0.78 1.94 10.74
CA GLN A 47 -1.92 1.85 9.80
C GLN A 47 -1.66 2.64 8.52
N ASN A 48 -0.85 3.70 8.59
CA ASN A 48 -0.39 4.48 7.44
C ASN A 48 0.46 3.71 6.43
N GLN A 49 0.76 2.43 6.65
CA GLN A 49 1.45 1.55 5.71
C GLN A 49 0.62 0.32 5.32
N GLN A 50 -0.66 0.26 5.70
CA GLN A 50 -1.55 -0.88 5.48
C GLN A 50 -2.58 -0.55 4.41
N PHE A 51 -2.55 -1.29 3.31
CA PHE A 51 -3.44 -1.07 2.15
C PHE A 51 -4.21 -2.34 1.83
N MET A 52 -5.52 -2.20 1.60
CA MET A 52 -6.32 -3.26 1.00
C MET A 52 -6.21 -3.18 -0.52
N ARG A 53 -6.26 -4.34 -1.20
CA ARG A 53 -6.50 -4.32 -2.65
C ARG A 53 -7.98 -4.04 -2.88
N SER A 54 -8.28 -2.94 -3.56
CA SER A 54 -9.55 -2.85 -4.26
C SER A 54 -9.56 -3.95 -5.33
N ALA A 55 -10.56 -4.82 -5.30
CA ALA A 55 -10.84 -5.66 -6.44
C ALA A 55 -11.27 -4.74 -7.58
N ASP A 56 -10.63 -4.88 -8.73
CA ASP A 56 -11.00 -4.17 -9.94
C ASP A 56 -12.44 -4.58 -10.28
N GLU A 57 -13.32 -3.60 -10.38
CA GLU A 57 -14.72 -3.75 -10.74
C GLU A 57 -14.78 -4.26 -12.18
N LEU A 58 -14.86 -5.58 -12.35
CA LEU A 58 -15.33 -6.14 -13.61
C LEU A 58 -16.83 -5.91 -13.69
N GLU A 59 -17.25 -4.72 -14.11
CA GLU A 59 -18.55 -4.58 -14.75
C GLU A 59 -18.52 -5.50 -15.98
N SER A 60 -19.12 -6.69 -15.83
CA SER A 60 -19.38 -7.58 -16.95
C SER A 60 -20.28 -6.82 -17.91
N ILE A 61 -19.70 -6.50 -19.07
CA ILE A 61 -20.39 -6.08 -20.29
C ILE A 61 -21.66 -6.93 -20.45
N ASN A 62 -22.82 -6.29 -20.49
CA ASN A 62 -24.05 -6.87 -21.01
C ASN A 62 -24.29 -6.34 -22.43
#